data_AF-A0A2S0NJT5-F1
#
_entry.id   AF-A0A2S0NJT5-F1
#
_cell.length_a   1.000
_cell.length_b   1.000
_cell.length_c   1.000
_cell.angle_alpha   90.00
_cell.angle_beta   90.00
_cell.angle_gamma   90.00
#
_symmetry.space_group_name_H-M   'P 1'
#
loop_
_entity.id
_entity.type
_entity.pdbx_description
1 polymer ?
#
loop_
_entity_poly.entity_id
_entity_poly.type
_entity_poly.pdbx_seq_one_letter_code
_entity_poly.pdbx_strand_id
1 'polypeptide(L)'
;MRFKRFIASFLNIFLVLVNLVFLIMEQPPIGEQIMHVTIPRFREKQLVFGIIAFLTWLSIVCWIANIYFWVKSQDSIPTQLFNKYVK
;
A
#
# COMPACT_ATOMS: atom_id res chain seq x y z
N MET A 1 6.93 -20.04 -9.90
CA MET A 1 6.67 -18.70 -10.50
C MET A 1 5.58 -17.90 -9.77
N ARG A 2 4.38 -18.46 -9.49
CA ARG A 2 3.27 -17.71 -8.84
C ARG A 2 3.59 -17.25 -7.41
N PHE A 3 4.24 -18.09 -6.60
CA PHE A 3 4.59 -17.74 -5.21
C PHE A 3 5.63 -16.61 -5.12
N LYS A 4 6.67 -16.62 -5.97
CA LYS A 4 7.65 -15.53 -6.03
C LYS A 4 6.99 -14.19 -6.44
N ARG A 5 6.03 -14.23 -7.37
CA ARG A 5 5.23 -13.06 -7.76
C ARG A 5 4.35 -12.55 -6.62
N PHE A 6 3.75 -13.46 -5.84
CA PHE A 6 2.99 -13.09 -4.65
C PHE A 6 3.87 -12.37 -3.63
N ILE A 7 5.03 -12.93 -3.30
CA ILE A 7 5.98 -12.30 -2.37
C ILE A 7 6.47 -10.94 -2.89
N ALA A 8 6.82 -10.85 -4.18
CA ALA A 8 7.22 -9.59 -4.80
C ALA A 8 6.11 -8.52 -4.67
N SER A 9 4.86 -8.91 -4.93
CA SER A 9 3.70 -8.01 -4.77
C SER A 9 3.46 -7.63 -3.32
N PHE A 10 3.61 -8.56 -2.38
CA PHE A 10 3.46 -8.31 -0.94
C PHE A 10 4.52 -7.33 -0.44
N LEU A 11 5.80 -7.55 -0.77
CA LEU A 11 6.89 -6.63 -0.46
C LEU A 11 6.63 -5.25 -1.08
N ASN A 12 6.07 -5.22 -2.30
CA ASN A 12 5.78 -3.97 -2.96
C ASN A 12 4.67 -3.15 -2.28
N ILE A 13 3.68 -3.83 -1.70
CA ILE A 13 2.59 -3.21 -0.92
C ILE A 13 3.13 -2.77 0.45
N PHE A 14 3.91 -3.62 1.12
CA PHE A 14 4.43 -3.33 2.45
C PHE A 14 5.46 -2.19 2.45
N LEU A 15 6.31 -2.15 1.42
CA LEU A 15 7.36 -1.13 1.23
C LEU A 15 6.93 -0.07 0.21
N VAL A 16 5.64 0.25 0.15
CA VAL A 16 5.10 1.16 -0.87
C VAL A 16 5.77 2.54 -0.86
N LEU A 17 6.16 3.05 0.32
CA LEU A 17 6.91 4.31 0.45
C LEU A 17 8.31 4.21 -0.18
N VAL A 18 9.00 3.09 0.01
CA VAL A 18 10.31 2.85 -0.61
C VAL A 18 10.17 2.71 -2.12
N ASN A 19 9.11 2.04 -2.58
CA ASN A 19 8.79 1.95 -3.99
C ASN A 19 8.41 3.29 -4.62
N LEU A 20 7.82 4.21 -3.87
CA LEU A 20 7.55 5.57 -4.31
C LEU A 20 8.87 6.32 -4.57
N VAL A 21 9.88 6.14 -3.70
CA VAL A 21 11.22 6.70 -3.91
C VAL A 21 11.88 6.09 -5.14
N PHE A 22 11.82 4.76 -5.31
CA PHE A 22 12.33 4.11 -6.51
C PHE A 22 11.62 4.57 -7.79
N LEU A 23 10.32 4.87 -7.72
CA LEU A 23 9.58 5.45 -8.84
C LEU A 23 10.13 6.83 -9.24
N ILE A 24 10.46 7.69 -8.27
CA ILE A 24 11.10 8.99 -8.53
C ILE A 24 12.49 8.81 -9.13
N MET A 25 13.21 7.77 -8.72
CA MET A 25 14.56 7.44 -9.22
C MET A 25 14.54 6.62 -10.53
N GLU A 26 13.37 6.39 -11.13
CA GLU A 26 13.18 5.54 -12.33
C GLU A 26 13.72 4.09 -12.16
N GLN A 27 13.78 3.60 -10.92
CA GLN A 27 14.25 2.26 -10.58
C GLN A 27 13.10 1.24 -10.49
N PRO A 28 13.36 -0.05 -10.76
CA PRO A 28 12.37 -1.10 -10.55
C PRO A 28 11.97 -1.19 -9.07
N PRO A 29 10.73 -1.54 -8.76
CA PRO A 29 10.27 -1.66 -7.38
C PRO A 29 11.02 -2.77 -6.63
N ILE A 30 11.13 -2.63 -5.31
CA ILE A 30 12.01 -3.46 -4.47
C ILE A 30 11.67 -4.95 -4.55
N GLY A 31 10.39 -5.30 -4.69
CA GLY A 31 9.94 -6.68 -4.86
C GLY A 31 10.39 -7.30 -6.19
N GLU A 32 10.52 -6.49 -7.25
CA GLU A 32 11.12 -6.93 -8.53
C GLU A 32 12.63 -7.11 -8.39
N GLN A 33 13.31 -6.20 -7.68
CA GLN A 33 14.76 -6.28 -7.42
C GLN A 33 15.13 -7.52 -6.60
N ILE A 34 14.42 -7.79 -5.51
CA ILE A 34 14.71 -8.89 -4.58
C ILE A 34 14.31 -10.24 -5.19
N MET A 35 13.15 -10.33 -5.84
CA MET A 35 12.62 -11.61 -6.31
C MET A 35 13.01 -11.94 -7.76
N HIS A 36 13.72 -11.04 -8.44
CA HIS A 36 14.11 -11.12 -9.85
C HIS A 36 12.92 -11.45 -10.76
N VAL A 37 11.77 -10.82 -10.51
CA VAL A 37 10.55 -11.02 -11.31
C VAL A 37 10.20 -9.74 -12.03
N THR A 38 10.24 -9.76 -13.36
CA THR A 38 9.82 -8.64 -14.20
C THR A 38 8.32 -8.36 -14.03
N ILE A 39 8.02 -7.16 -13.58
CA ILE A 39 6.66 -6.60 -13.56
C ILE A 39 6.54 -5.70 -14.81
N PRO A 40 5.42 -5.75 -15.56
CA PRO A 40 5.31 -5.01 -16.82
C PRO A 40 5.58 -3.51 -16.65
N ARG A 41 6.57 -3.01 -17.41
CA ARG A 41 7.10 -1.64 -17.35
C ARG A 41 6.42 -0.75 -18.39
N PHE A 42 5.32 -0.12 -18.02
CA PHE A 42 4.82 1.07 -18.71
C PHE A 42 4.76 2.17 -17.66
N ARG A 43 5.47 3.29 -17.84
CA ARG A 43 5.63 4.34 -16.80
C ARG A 43 4.29 4.82 -16.25
N GLU A 44 3.31 5.04 -17.12
CA GLU A 44 1.94 5.40 -16.72
C GLU A 44 1.26 4.29 -15.88
N LYS A 45 1.43 3.03 -16.29
CA LYS A 45 0.89 1.88 -15.54
C LYS A 45 1.62 1.65 -14.21
N GLN A 46 2.89 2.04 -14.08
CA GLN A 46 3.64 1.97 -12.83
C GLN A 46 3.17 2.99 -11.81
N LEU A 47 2.86 4.22 -12.25
CA LEU A 47 2.30 5.24 -11.37
C LEU A 47 0.91 4.84 -10.87
N VAL A 48 0.05 4.37 -11.78
CA VAL A 48 -1.28 3.82 -11.44
C VAL A 48 -1.15 2.62 -10.49
N PHE A 49 -0.23 1.70 -10.77
CA PHE A 49 0.05 0.56 -9.89
C PHE A 49 0.51 1.01 -8.50
N GLY A 50 1.41 2.01 -8.43
CA GLY A 50 1.88 2.59 -7.18
C GLY A 50 0.76 3.24 -6.37
N ILE A 51 -0.11 4.03 -7.01
CA ILE A 51 -1.28 4.64 -6.36
C ILE A 51 -2.22 3.55 -5.83
N ILE A 52 -2.55 2.55 -6.63
CA ILE A 52 -3.44 1.45 -6.21
C ILE A 52 -2.81 0.66 -5.05
N ALA A 53 -1.51 0.37 -5.12
CA ALA A 53 -0.79 -0.31 -4.04
C ALA A 53 -0.79 0.53 -2.75
N PHE A 54 -0.61 1.85 -2.87
CA PHE A 54 -0.64 2.78 -1.74
C PHE A 54 -2.04 2.86 -1.11
N LEU A 55 -3.10 2.99 -1.90
CA LEU A 55 -4.47 2.99 -1.42
C LEU A 55 -4.83 1.67 -0.72
N THR A 56 -4.37 0.55 -1.26
CA THR A 56 -4.56 -0.77 -0.66
C THR A 56 -3.84 -0.86 0.69
N TRP A 57 -2.58 -0.41 0.75
CA TRP A 57 -1.81 -0.36 2.00
C TRP A 57 -2.48 0.56 3.03
N LEU A 58 -2.90 1.76 2.62
CA LEU A 58 -3.59 2.72 3.49
C LEU A 58 -4.89 2.14 4.06
N SER A 59 -5.67 1.44 3.23
CA SER A 59 -6.88 0.72 3.67
C SER A 59 -6.57 -0.32 4.75
N ILE A 60 -5.50 -1.10 4.57
CA ILE A 60 -5.09 -2.11 5.57
C ILE A 60 -4.69 -1.42 6.88
N VAL A 61 -3.89 -0.35 6.81
CA VAL A 61 -3.48 0.43 7.99
C VAL A 61 -4.68 1.03 8.73
N CYS A 62 -5.62 1.64 8.01
CA CYS A 62 -6.83 2.20 8.59
C CYS A 62 -7.70 1.10 9.24
N TRP A 63 -7.77 -0.08 8.63
CA TRP A 63 -8.51 -1.20 9.21
C TRP A 63 -7.86 -1.70 10.52
N ILE A 64 -6.53 -1.86 10.55
CA ILE A 64 -5.79 -2.21 11.77
C ILE A 64 -5.99 -1.16 12.87
N ALA A 65 -5.93 0.14 12.52
CA ALA A 65 -6.18 1.22 13.46
C ALA A 65 -7.61 1.19 14.02
N ASN A 66 -8.62 0.86 13.20
CA ASN A 66 -9.99 0.65 13.68
C ASN A 66 -10.10 -0.52 14.67
N ILE A 67 -9.39 -1.64 14.43
CA ILE A 67 -9.35 -2.75 15.39
C ILE A 67 -8.80 -2.27 16.74
N TYR A 68 -7.73 -1.48 16.73
CA TYR A 68 -7.18 -0.90 17.96
C TYR A 68 -8.18 0.02 18.69
N PHE A 69 -8.94 0.83 17.96
CA PHE A 69 -10.01 1.65 18.56
C PHE A 69 -11.14 0.81 19.15
N TRP A 70 -11.54 -0.28 18.48
CA TRP A 70 -12.55 -1.19 19.01
C TRP A 70 -12.12 -1.86 20.31
N VAL A 71 -10.84 -2.27 20.42
CA VAL A 71 -10.30 -2.82 21.67
C VAL A 71 -10.36 -1.80 22.81
N LYS A 72 -10.33 -0.50 22.50
CA LYS A 72 -10.47 0.59 23.47
C LYS A 72 -11.89 1.11 23.63
N SER A 73 -12.89 0.42 23.06
CA SER A 73 -14.29 0.86 23.02
C SER A 73 -14.47 2.28 22.45
N GLN A 74 -13.59 2.68 21.53
CA GLN A 74 -13.65 3.96 20.84
C GLN A 74 -14.32 3.80 19.48
N ASP A 75 -14.90 4.91 19.00
CA ASP A 75 -15.49 5.01 17.67
C ASP A 75 -14.46 4.76 16.56
N SER A 76 -14.91 4.21 15.43
CA SER A 76 -14.06 4.02 14.25
C SER A 76 -13.56 5.34 13.67
N ILE A 77 -12.44 5.32 12.95
CA ILE A 77 -11.89 6.49 12.23
C ILE A 77 -12.97 7.21 11.40
N PRO A 78 -13.80 6.53 10.58
CA PRO A 78 -14.89 7.19 9.84
C PRO A 78 -15.89 7.92 10.75
N THR A 79 -16.30 7.30 11.85
CA THR A 79 -17.25 7.88 12.81
C THR A 79 -16.65 9.13 13.48
N GLN A 80 -15.39 9.08 13.87
CA GLN A 80 -14.68 10.22 14.47
C GLN A 80 -14.54 11.39 13.49
N LEU A 81 -14.19 11.11 12.22
CA LEU A 81 -14.13 12.11 11.15
C LEU A 81 -15.51 12.74 10.91
N PHE A 82 -16.56 11.92 10.80
CA PHE A 82 -17.92 12.41 10.60
C PHE A 82 -18.36 13.33 11.74
N ASN A 83 -18.17 12.90 12.99
CA ASN A 83 -18.52 13.70 14.17
C ASN A 83 -17.69 14.99 14.30
N LYS A 84 -16.50 15.06 13.68
CA LYS A 84 -15.64 16.25 13.75
C LYS A 84 -15.96 17.30 12.67
N TYR A 85 -16.32 16.86 11.47
CA TYR A 85 -16.45 17.74 10.31
C TYR A 85 -17.90 17.96 9.85
N VAL A 86 -18.83 17.11 10.27
CA VAL A 86 -20.24 17.19 9.85
C VAL A 86 -21.16 17.56 11.01
N LYS A 87 -20.82 17.12 12.22
CA LYS A 87 -21.59 17.34 13.45
C LYS A 87 -20.96 18.45 14.29
#